data_AF-A0A533SIQ3-F1
#
_entry.id   AF-A0A533SIQ3-F1
#
_cell.length_a   1.000
_cell.length_b   1.000
_cell.length_c   1.000
_cell.angle_alpha   90.00
_cell.angle_beta   90.00
_cell.angle_gamma   90.00
#
_symmetry.space_group_name_H-M   'P 1'
#
loop_
_entity.id
_entity.type
_entity.pdbx_description
1 polymer ?
#
loop_
_entity_poly.entity_id
_entity_poly.type
_entity_poly.pdbx_seq_one_letter_code
_entity_poly.pdbx_strand_id
1 'polypeptide(L)'
;MDREIVNSAVAIAIALLDIVAIAMAFWRSHGVERTLMWIFAILAFPGVGALSFFFLANPYVKRTIRRKSRAALMVRDKARRPAGGSPDSQPLFNLAAALTSFAPAKGNRVELLGDNETELGEAARVIAGAQKFVWVEYYIIKRDETGLFFLRLLAERARAGVEVKLLYDAVGSMGLEEFLSPIVEAGGKVEAFHPVNPLRKRWSVHLRNHRKLIVVDGKVGLTGGMNVGDEYTGIAKRRGGPYFRDLQLLVEGPAVADLCEIFAEDWSFATDEALLDPVEPSTAAGYTANVAVTPSGPDQEVNASALLYFGGICAAKERIFLTSPYFIPDEPTLRALICASLRGVDVRILIPQRCDVPLVGAAGRSYFAELLAAGVRIFHYQPAMLHSKTMAVDSRWSFVGSANLDMRSFR
;
A
#
# COMPACT_ATOMS: atom_id res chain seq x y z
N MET A 1 -54.93 13.27 10.86
CA MET A 1 -53.61 13.90 10.58
C MET A 1 -53.39 13.78 9.09
N ASP A 2 -53.52 14.90 8.38
CA ASP A 2 -53.60 14.90 6.91
C ASP A 2 -52.33 14.34 6.27
N ARG A 3 -52.51 13.43 5.30
CA ARG A 3 -51.42 12.86 4.52
C ARG A 3 -50.55 13.95 3.87
N GLU A 4 -51.13 15.10 3.54
CA GLU A 4 -50.40 16.25 2.99
C GLU A 4 -49.44 16.88 4.00
N ILE A 5 -49.85 16.99 5.27
CA ILE A 5 -48.99 17.53 6.33
C ILE A 5 -47.81 16.57 6.55
N VAL A 6 -48.08 15.27 6.57
CA VAL A 6 -47.04 14.24 6.70
C VAL A 6 -46.08 14.27 5.51
N ASN A 7 -46.59 14.32 4.29
CA ASN A 7 -45.76 14.38 3.08
C ASN A 7 -44.91 15.65 3.02
N SER A 8 -45.48 16.79 3.40
CA SER A 8 -44.74 18.07 3.45
C SER A 8 -43.65 18.04 4.51
N ALA A 9 -43.94 17.49 5.69
CA ALA A 9 -42.95 17.34 6.75
C ALA A 9 -41.78 16.42 6.32
N VAL A 10 -42.09 15.31 5.63
CA VAL A 10 -41.07 14.39 5.09
C VAL A 10 -40.21 15.08 4.03
N ALA A 11 -40.83 15.82 3.10
CA ALA A 11 -40.09 16.55 2.06
C ALA A 11 -39.16 17.62 2.65
N ILE A 12 -39.62 18.37 3.66
CA ILE A 12 -38.79 19.35 4.38
C ILE A 12 -37.63 18.65 5.10
N ALA A 13 -37.88 17.51 5.75
CA ALA A 13 -36.83 16.76 6.43
C ALA A 13 -35.74 16.26 5.45
N ILE A 14 -36.13 15.77 4.27
CA ILE A 14 -35.18 15.36 3.22
C ILE A 14 -34.38 16.57 2.72
N ALA A 15 -35.04 17.69 2.43
CA ALA A 15 -34.36 18.89 1.96
C ALA A 15 -33.36 19.44 3.00
N LEU A 16 -33.73 19.44 4.29
CA LEU A 16 -32.82 19.83 5.37
C LEU A 16 -31.63 18.87 5.47
N LEU A 17 -31.86 17.56 5.36
CA LEU A 17 -30.79 16.56 5.37
C LEU A 17 -29.80 16.79 4.22
N ASP A 18 -30.30 17.05 3.01
CA ASP A 18 -29.49 17.31 1.83
C ASP A 18 -28.67 18.60 1.96
N ILE A 19 -29.29 19.70 2.43
CA ILE A 19 -28.60 20.97 2.69
C ILE A 19 -27.47 20.77 3.70
N VAL A 20 -27.75 20.04 4.79
CA VAL A 20 -26.77 19.73 5.83
C VAL A 20 -25.63 18.86 5.28
N ALA A 21 -25.95 17.87 4.43
CA ALA A 21 -24.95 17.03 3.78
C ALA A 21 -24.06 17.83 2.81
N ILE A 22 -24.64 18.70 1.98
CA ILE A 22 -23.91 19.58 1.06
C ILE A 22 -23.03 20.56 1.82
N ALA A 23 -23.56 21.24 2.85
CA ALA A 23 -22.80 22.15 3.69
C ALA A 23 -21.62 21.44 4.36
N MET A 24 -21.82 20.20 4.84
CA MET A 24 -20.74 19.38 5.35
C MET A 24 -19.75 18.92 4.27
N ALA A 25 -20.21 18.62 3.05
CA ALA A 25 -19.32 18.27 1.94
C ALA A 25 -18.37 19.43 1.57
N PHE A 26 -18.87 20.67 1.64
CA PHE A 26 -18.05 21.88 1.51
C PHE A 26 -17.12 22.07 2.71
N TRP A 27 -17.65 22.02 3.93
CA TRP A 27 -16.86 22.29 5.14
C TRP A 27 -15.74 21.26 5.36
N ARG A 28 -15.98 20.00 5.00
CA ARG A 28 -15.01 18.92 5.16
C ARG A 28 -13.90 18.92 4.11
N SER A 29 -14.03 19.66 3.01
CA SER A 29 -13.08 19.79 1.88
C SER A 29 -12.03 18.66 1.75
N HIS A 30 -12.38 17.55 1.10
CA HIS A 30 -11.47 16.44 0.78
C HIS A 30 -11.00 16.49 -0.68
N GLY A 31 -10.80 17.70 -1.21
CA GLY A 31 -10.53 17.97 -2.62
C GLY A 31 -11.80 18.26 -3.44
N VAL A 32 -11.67 19.15 -4.43
CA VAL A 32 -12.77 19.70 -5.23
C VAL A 32 -13.59 18.61 -5.90
N GLU A 33 -12.93 17.64 -6.53
CA GLU A 33 -13.59 16.54 -7.24
C GLU A 33 -14.49 15.71 -6.33
N ARG A 34 -14.01 15.36 -5.13
CA ARG A 34 -14.76 14.52 -4.19
C ARG A 34 -15.94 15.28 -3.60
N THR A 35 -15.75 16.57 -3.30
CA THR A 35 -16.83 17.45 -2.87
C THR A 35 -17.90 17.58 -3.96
N LEU A 36 -17.51 17.82 -5.21
CA LEU A 36 -18.43 17.91 -6.34
C LEU A 36 -19.16 16.58 -6.60
N MET A 37 -18.45 15.45 -6.56
CA MET A 37 -19.06 14.12 -6.72
C MET A 37 -20.20 13.90 -5.72
N TRP A 38 -19.96 14.21 -4.43
CA TRP A 38 -20.99 14.07 -3.40
C TRP A 38 -22.12 15.07 -3.55
N ILE A 39 -21.81 16.32 -3.90
CA ILE A 39 -22.85 17.32 -4.19
C ILE A 39 -23.74 16.85 -5.34
N PHE A 40 -23.15 16.39 -6.46
CA PHE A 40 -23.92 15.88 -7.58
C PHE A 40 -24.71 14.62 -7.23
N ALA A 41 -24.15 13.70 -6.42
CA ALA A 41 -24.89 12.52 -5.95
C ALA A 41 -26.09 12.89 -5.05
N ILE A 42 -25.93 13.87 -4.16
CA ILE A 42 -27.01 14.39 -3.30
C ILE A 42 -28.08 15.08 -4.15
N LEU A 43 -27.68 15.92 -5.11
CA LEU A 43 -28.61 16.62 -6.00
C LEU A 43 -29.35 15.68 -6.95
N ALA A 44 -28.69 14.65 -7.47
CA ALA A 44 -29.31 13.67 -8.37
C ALA A 44 -30.25 12.71 -7.64
N PHE A 45 -29.98 12.40 -6.37
CA PHE A 45 -30.77 11.48 -5.56
C PHE A 45 -31.02 12.06 -4.15
N PRO A 46 -31.96 13.02 -4.00
CA PRO A 46 -32.29 13.63 -2.71
C PRO A 46 -32.59 12.60 -1.60
N GLY A 47 -32.07 12.83 -0.41
CA GLY A 47 -32.15 11.93 0.74
C GLY A 47 -31.23 10.70 0.64
N VAL A 48 -31.31 9.93 -0.45
CA VAL A 48 -30.47 8.72 -0.64
C VAL A 48 -28.99 9.10 -0.79
N GLY A 49 -28.69 10.13 -1.58
CA GLY A 49 -27.35 10.66 -1.77
C GLY A 49 -26.78 11.24 -0.47
N ALA A 50 -27.60 11.93 0.33
CA ALA A 50 -27.18 12.44 1.63
C ALA A 50 -26.92 11.33 2.65
N LEU A 51 -27.79 10.32 2.73
CA LEU A 51 -27.55 9.14 3.55
C LEU A 51 -26.26 8.44 3.12
N SER A 52 -26.08 8.23 1.81
CA SER A 52 -24.86 7.63 1.25
C SER A 52 -23.62 8.45 1.60
N PHE A 53 -23.69 9.78 1.57
CA PHE A 53 -22.61 10.65 2.02
C PHE A 53 -22.25 10.38 3.49
N PHE A 54 -23.24 10.29 4.38
CA PHE A 54 -22.96 10.03 5.80
C PHE A 54 -22.37 8.65 6.07
N PHE A 55 -22.79 7.62 5.33
CA PHE A 55 -22.32 6.25 5.52
C PHE A 55 -21.01 5.92 4.79
N LEU A 56 -20.78 6.51 3.60
CA LEU A 56 -19.69 6.12 2.70
C LEU A 56 -18.63 7.20 2.51
N ALA A 57 -18.99 8.50 2.63
CA ALA A 57 -18.00 9.56 2.47
C ALA A 57 -16.97 9.58 3.60
N ASN A 58 -17.23 8.89 4.72
CA ASN A 58 -16.38 8.89 5.89
C ASN A 58 -16.13 7.48 6.42
N PRO A 59 -15.04 6.80 6.03
CA PRO A 59 -14.51 5.77 6.90
C PRO A 59 -14.03 6.49 8.17
N TYR A 60 -14.83 6.44 9.23
CA TYR A 60 -14.49 6.99 10.53
C TYR A 60 -13.33 6.18 11.12
N VAL A 61 -12.11 6.43 10.64
CA VAL A 61 -10.89 5.98 11.29
C VAL A 61 -10.76 6.86 12.50
N LYS A 62 -11.29 6.41 13.64
CA LYS A 62 -10.99 7.08 14.91
C LYS A 62 -9.49 7.32 14.91
N ARG A 63 -9.10 8.58 15.17
CA ARG A 63 -7.77 9.04 15.60
C ARG A 63 -7.28 8.33 16.88
N THR A 64 -7.61 7.04 17.07
CA THR A 64 -7.07 6.11 18.07
C THR A 64 -5.54 6.05 18.01
N ILE A 65 -4.98 6.46 16.88
CA ILE A 65 -3.54 6.64 16.64
C ILE A 65 -2.92 7.60 17.65
N ARG A 66 -3.63 8.67 18.06
CA ARG A 66 -3.09 9.64 19.05
C ARG A 66 -2.87 9.08 20.45
N ARG A 67 -3.49 7.96 20.83
CA ARG A 67 -3.31 7.36 22.17
C ARG A 67 -2.19 6.30 22.20
N LYS A 68 -1.86 5.68 21.06
CA LYS A 68 -0.70 4.77 20.91
C LYS A 68 0.60 5.49 20.51
N SER A 69 0.51 6.74 20.05
CA SER A 69 1.67 7.62 19.88
C SER A 69 2.52 7.77 21.15
N ARG A 70 2.02 7.48 22.35
CA ARG A 70 2.85 7.47 23.58
C ARG A 70 3.87 6.33 23.62
N ALA A 71 3.58 5.18 22.99
CA ALA A 71 4.52 4.08 22.83
C ALA A 71 5.54 4.39 21.71
N ALA A 72 5.07 4.93 20.57
CA ALA A 72 5.96 5.43 19.51
C ALA A 72 6.80 6.65 19.95
N LEU A 73 6.30 7.47 20.88
CA LEU A 73 7.05 8.59 21.49
C LEU A 73 8.16 8.11 22.44
N MET A 74 8.01 6.93 23.06
CA MET A 74 9.08 6.32 23.87
C MET A 74 10.13 5.61 22.99
N VAL A 75 9.77 5.20 21.77
CA VAL A 75 10.73 4.71 20.75
C VAL A 75 11.42 5.86 20.00
N ARG A 76 10.78 7.03 19.90
CA ARG A 76 11.28 8.26 19.24
C ARG A 76 12.58 8.83 19.78
N ASP A 77 12.99 8.46 21.00
CA ASP A 77 14.28 8.87 21.58
C ASP A 77 15.45 7.97 21.13
N LYS A 78 15.20 6.89 20.39
CA LYS A 78 16.27 6.06 19.82
C LYS A 78 16.89 6.76 18.61
N ALA A 79 17.95 7.52 18.90
CA ALA A 79 19.07 7.89 18.04
C ALA A 79 18.76 8.02 16.55
N ARG A 80 18.72 9.26 16.06
CA ARG A 80 18.81 9.62 14.63
C ARG A 80 19.79 8.69 13.93
N ARG A 81 19.30 7.64 13.25
CA ARG A 81 20.14 6.83 12.38
C ARG A 81 20.77 7.79 11.38
N PRO A 82 22.10 7.77 11.17
CA PRO A 82 22.73 8.73 10.28
C PRO A 82 22.12 8.56 8.89
N ALA A 83 21.40 9.57 8.41
CA ALA A 83 20.83 9.54 7.08
C ALA A 83 21.97 9.36 6.06
N GLY A 84 21.82 8.35 5.20
CA GLY A 84 22.77 8.07 4.14
C GLY A 84 22.23 8.55 2.83
N GLY A 85 22.97 9.40 2.17
CA GLY A 85 22.67 9.83 0.82
C GLY A 85 23.90 10.44 0.18
N SER A 86 23.95 10.36 -1.14
CA SER A 86 24.73 11.34 -1.90
C SER A 86 24.08 12.73 -1.72
N PRO A 87 24.81 13.83 -1.97
CA PRO A 87 24.22 15.18 -1.96
C PRO A 87 22.92 15.30 -2.78
N ASP A 88 22.81 14.52 -3.86
CA ASP A 88 21.65 14.53 -4.74
C ASP A 88 20.47 13.70 -4.22
N SER A 89 20.71 12.64 -3.43
CA SER A 89 19.63 11.82 -2.85
C SER A 89 19.21 12.28 -1.45
N GLN A 90 20.04 13.07 -0.77
CA GLN A 90 19.81 13.52 0.60
C GLN A 90 18.50 14.31 0.77
N PRO A 91 18.09 15.22 -0.14
CA PRO A 91 16.82 15.93 -0.01
C PRO A 91 15.60 14.99 0.01
N LEU A 92 15.62 13.91 -0.78
CA LEU A 92 14.53 12.93 -0.79
C LEU A 92 14.52 12.07 0.46
N PHE A 93 15.69 11.73 1.01
CA PHE A 93 15.76 11.06 2.32
C PHE A 93 15.25 11.95 3.45
N ASN A 94 15.52 13.26 3.40
CA ASN A 94 14.96 14.22 4.35
C ASN A 94 13.44 14.33 4.18
N LEU A 95 12.94 14.33 2.95
CA LEU A 95 11.51 14.31 2.66
C LEU A 95 10.85 13.06 3.22
N ALA A 96 11.43 11.87 2.97
CA ALA A 96 10.94 10.62 3.54
C ALA A 96 10.92 10.64 5.08
N ALA A 97 11.99 11.15 5.71
CA ALA A 97 12.08 11.28 7.17
C ALA A 97 11.10 12.32 7.76
N ALA A 98 10.68 13.31 6.98
CA ALA A 98 9.71 14.31 7.41
C ALA A 98 8.26 13.83 7.25
N LEU A 99 8.01 13.03 6.21
CA LEU A 99 6.68 12.46 5.92
C LEU A 99 6.39 11.20 6.73
N THR A 100 7.42 10.53 7.21
CA THR A 100 7.32 9.27 7.94
C THR A 100 7.95 9.43 9.32
N SER A 101 7.57 8.59 10.28
CA SER A 101 8.27 8.52 11.56
C SER A 101 9.59 7.73 11.47
N PHE A 102 10.00 7.30 10.27
CA PHE A 102 11.14 6.41 10.05
C PHE A 102 12.35 7.18 9.53
N ALA A 103 13.46 7.07 10.25
CA ALA A 103 14.73 7.63 9.81
C ALA A 103 15.37 6.74 8.73
N PRO A 104 15.87 7.31 7.61
CA PRO A 104 16.60 6.55 6.61
C PRO A 104 17.77 5.76 7.20
N ALA A 105 17.85 4.48 6.86
CA ALA A 105 18.86 3.55 7.33
C ALA A 105 19.96 3.36 6.29
N LYS A 106 21.24 3.45 6.70
CA LYS A 106 22.38 2.98 5.90
C LYS A 106 22.69 1.51 6.21
N GLY A 107 23.51 0.89 5.37
CA GLY A 107 24.07 -0.42 5.70
C GLY A 107 23.13 -1.57 5.43
N ASN A 108 22.26 -1.44 4.44
CA ASN A 108 21.31 -2.47 4.05
C ASN A 108 21.77 -3.20 2.78
N ARG A 109 21.36 -4.46 2.66
CA ARG A 109 21.35 -5.20 1.41
C ARG A 109 19.91 -5.20 0.89
N VAL A 110 19.76 -4.87 -0.40
CA VAL A 110 18.48 -4.91 -1.10
C VAL A 110 18.66 -5.76 -2.34
N GLU A 111 17.83 -6.77 -2.47
CA GLU A 111 17.80 -7.67 -3.61
C GLU A 111 16.43 -7.60 -4.30
N LEU A 112 16.47 -7.53 -5.63
CA LEU A 112 15.28 -7.46 -6.47
C LEU A 112 14.81 -8.87 -6.81
N LEU A 113 13.62 -9.22 -6.36
CA LEU A 113 12.94 -10.47 -6.66
C LEU A 113 11.83 -10.17 -7.66
N GLY A 114 11.95 -10.62 -8.91
CA GLY A 114 10.97 -10.28 -9.95
C GLY A 114 10.91 -11.27 -11.10
N ASP A 115 11.35 -12.50 -10.89
CA ASP A 115 11.34 -13.57 -11.86
C ASP A 115 10.17 -14.58 -11.80
N ASN A 116 9.03 -14.35 -11.13
CA ASN A 116 7.89 -15.27 -10.91
C ASN A 116 8.20 -16.69 -10.37
N GLU A 117 9.28 -17.33 -10.80
CA GLU A 117 9.59 -18.74 -10.58
C GLU A 117 10.43 -18.94 -9.32
N THR A 118 11.25 -17.97 -8.90
CA THR A 118 12.12 -18.12 -7.73
C THR A 118 11.57 -17.46 -6.47
N GLU A 119 10.64 -16.51 -6.56
CA GLU A 119 10.22 -15.71 -5.40
C GLU A 119 9.45 -16.50 -4.38
N LEU A 120 8.61 -17.45 -4.81
CA LEU A 120 7.97 -18.36 -3.87
C LEU A 120 9.02 -19.19 -3.14
N GLY A 121 10.08 -19.61 -3.84
CA GLY A 121 11.22 -20.32 -3.27
C GLY A 121 12.00 -19.47 -2.28
N GLU A 122 12.28 -18.21 -2.60
CA GLU A 122 12.99 -17.28 -1.72
C GLU A 122 12.16 -16.91 -0.49
N ALA A 123 10.87 -16.60 -0.66
CA ALA A 123 9.95 -16.39 0.46
C ALA A 123 9.88 -17.63 1.35
N ALA A 124 9.81 -18.82 0.74
CA ALA A 124 9.81 -20.07 1.47
C ALA A 124 11.11 -20.31 2.24
N ARG A 125 12.27 -20.05 1.61
CA ARG A 125 13.60 -20.16 2.23
C ARG A 125 13.73 -19.23 3.42
N VAL A 126 13.30 -17.97 3.29
CA VAL A 126 13.32 -16.97 4.35
C VAL A 126 12.44 -17.40 5.53
N ILE A 127 11.21 -17.83 5.27
CA ILE A 127 10.29 -18.30 6.33
C ILE A 127 10.81 -19.58 6.99
N ALA A 128 11.30 -20.55 6.22
CA ALA A 128 11.83 -21.81 6.73
C ALA A 128 13.01 -21.60 7.70
N GLY A 129 13.85 -20.60 7.42
CA GLY A 129 15.01 -20.23 8.23
C GLY A 129 14.69 -19.55 9.56
N ALA A 130 13.44 -19.16 9.80
CA ALA A 130 13.03 -18.44 11.01
C ALA A 130 13.29 -19.24 12.30
N GLN A 131 13.80 -18.55 13.33
CA GLN A 131 14.15 -19.13 14.62
C GLN A 131 13.34 -18.55 15.78
N LYS A 132 12.87 -17.30 15.68
CA LYS A 132 12.16 -16.59 16.73
C LYS A 132 10.74 -16.24 16.32
N PHE A 133 10.59 -15.57 15.18
CA PHE A 133 9.27 -15.17 14.69
C PHE A 133 9.20 -15.02 13.17
N VAL A 134 7.99 -15.20 12.65
CA VAL A 134 7.57 -14.88 11.28
C VAL A 134 6.29 -14.06 11.37
N TRP A 135 6.37 -12.80 10.97
CA TRP A 135 5.22 -11.92 10.90
C TRP A 135 4.91 -11.61 9.44
N VAL A 136 3.63 -11.73 9.08
CA VAL A 136 3.18 -11.71 7.69
C VAL A 136 1.96 -10.83 7.57
N GLU A 137 1.98 -9.92 6.59
CA GLU A 137 0.84 -9.11 6.21
C GLU A 137 0.62 -9.12 4.70
N TYR A 138 -0.59 -9.46 4.26
CA TYR A 138 -0.95 -9.48 2.84
C TYR A 138 -2.37 -8.99 2.55
N TYR A 139 -2.51 -8.24 1.45
CA TYR A 139 -3.81 -7.92 0.87
C TYR A 139 -4.51 -9.15 0.29
N ILE A 140 -3.83 -9.88 -0.60
CA ILE A 140 -4.39 -11.09 -1.23
C ILE A 140 -3.52 -12.29 -0.86
N ILE A 141 -4.18 -13.29 -0.29
CA ILE A 141 -3.74 -14.69 -0.25
C ILE A 141 -4.84 -15.51 -0.92
N LYS A 142 -4.52 -16.15 -2.04
CA LYS A 142 -5.48 -16.94 -2.81
C LYS A 142 -5.63 -18.36 -2.25
N ARG A 143 -6.76 -18.98 -2.58
CA ARG A 143 -7.07 -20.39 -2.28
C ARG A 143 -6.60 -21.30 -3.43
N ASP A 144 -5.36 -21.12 -3.83
CA ASP A 144 -4.72 -21.87 -4.91
C ASP A 144 -3.47 -22.60 -4.39
N GLU A 145 -2.72 -23.24 -5.29
CA GLU A 145 -1.56 -24.05 -4.91
C GLU A 145 -0.52 -23.21 -4.17
N THR A 146 -0.25 -22.01 -4.67
CA THR A 146 0.67 -21.04 -4.04
C THR A 146 0.21 -20.66 -2.64
N GLY A 147 -1.04 -20.22 -2.48
CA GLY A 147 -1.54 -19.77 -1.18
C GLY A 147 -1.64 -20.90 -0.14
N LEU A 148 -2.08 -22.08 -0.55
CA LEU A 148 -2.13 -23.25 0.36
C LEU A 148 -0.73 -23.70 0.77
N PHE A 149 0.24 -23.66 -0.15
CA PHE A 149 1.64 -23.92 0.19
C PHE A 149 2.18 -22.89 1.19
N PHE A 150 1.90 -21.60 0.96
CA PHE A 150 2.30 -20.52 1.86
C PHE A 150 1.74 -20.69 3.28
N LEU A 151 0.44 -20.98 3.41
CA LEU A 151 -0.19 -21.22 4.73
C LEU A 151 0.37 -22.45 5.44
N ARG A 152 0.67 -23.54 4.71
CA ARG A 152 1.31 -24.74 5.27
C ARG A 152 2.68 -24.42 5.85
N LEU A 153 3.48 -23.62 5.15
CA LEU A 153 4.81 -23.23 5.62
C LEU A 153 4.75 -22.43 6.92
N LEU A 154 3.78 -21.52 7.04
CA LEU A 154 3.53 -20.78 8.28
C LEU A 154 3.12 -21.72 9.43
N ALA A 155 2.21 -22.67 9.17
CA ALA A 155 1.83 -23.67 10.16
C ALA A 155 3.02 -24.56 10.58
N GLU A 156 3.91 -24.92 9.66
CA GLU A 156 5.13 -25.68 9.96
C GLU A 156 6.13 -24.92 10.83
N ARG A 157 6.22 -23.59 10.70
CA ARG A 157 7.02 -22.75 11.61
C ARG A 157 6.39 -22.63 12.98
N ALA A 158 5.08 -22.41 13.04
CA ALA A 158 4.35 -22.41 14.30
C ALA A 158 4.53 -23.74 15.06
N ARG A 159 4.39 -24.89 14.39
CA ARG A 159 4.61 -26.22 15.00
C ARG A 159 6.03 -26.43 15.53
N ALA A 160 7.01 -25.75 14.96
CA ALA A 160 8.40 -25.80 15.43
C ALA A 160 8.69 -24.81 16.58
N GLY A 161 7.66 -24.14 17.12
CA GLY A 161 7.79 -23.21 18.23
C GLY A 161 8.19 -21.80 17.84
N VAL A 162 8.25 -21.48 16.55
CA VAL A 162 8.47 -20.10 16.06
C VAL A 162 7.19 -19.30 16.23
N GLU A 163 7.27 -18.06 16.73
CA GLU A 163 6.09 -17.21 16.83
C GLU A 163 5.61 -16.83 15.41
N VAL A 164 4.40 -17.24 15.05
CA VAL A 164 3.81 -16.90 13.74
C VAL A 164 2.62 -15.96 13.94
N LYS A 165 2.66 -14.81 13.27
CA LYS A 165 1.54 -13.85 13.22
C LYS A 165 1.18 -13.57 11.76
N LEU A 166 -0.05 -13.88 11.36
CA LEU A 166 -0.57 -13.62 10.03
C LEU A 166 -1.70 -12.60 10.10
N LEU A 167 -1.50 -11.46 9.45
CA LEU A 167 -2.51 -10.44 9.21
C LEU A 167 -2.91 -10.47 7.73
N TYR A 168 -4.19 -10.64 7.42
CA TYR A 168 -4.67 -10.67 6.03
C TYR A 168 -5.84 -9.72 5.83
N ASP A 169 -5.97 -9.14 4.63
CA ASP A 169 -7.14 -8.31 4.32
C ASP A 169 -8.37 -9.18 4.02
N ALA A 170 -9.47 -8.93 4.74
CA ALA A 170 -10.69 -9.73 4.64
C ALA A 170 -11.38 -9.67 3.27
N VAL A 171 -11.20 -8.58 2.51
CA VAL A 171 -11.81 -8.42 1.18
C VAL A 171 -10.89 -9.02 0.12
N GLY A 172 -9.60 -8.71 0.18
CA GLY A 172 -8.62 -9.22 -0.78
C GLY A 172 -8.43 -10.74 -0.69
N SER A 173 -8.62 -11.32 0.50
CA SER A 173 -8.47 -12.76 0.75
C SER A 173 -9.78 -13.44 1.13
N MET A 174 -10.89 -13.06 0.47
CA MET A 174 -12.22 -13.60 0.76
C MET A 174 -12.26 -15.13 0.65
N GLY A 175 -12.77 -15.80 1.70
CA GLY A 175 -12.90 -17.25 1.78
C GLY A 175 -11.65 -17.96 2.35
N LEU A 176 -10.59 -17.22 2.68
CA LEU A 176 -9.36 -17.79 3.25
C LEU A 176 -9.60 -18.43 4.63
N GLU A 177 -10.66 -18.02 5.34
CA GLU A 177 -10.96 -18.40 6.73
C GLU A 177 -10.93 -19.92 6.96
N GLU A 178 -11.41 -20.71 5.99
CA GLU A 178 -11.47 -22.17 6.02
C GLU A 178 -10.09 -22.85 6.04
N PHE A 179 -9.03 -22.13 5.67
CA PHE A 179 -7.68 -22.66 5.50
C PHE A 179 -6.70 -22.18 6.58
N LEU A 180 -7.18 -21.40 7.56
CA LEU A 180 -6.34 -20.79 8.59
C LEU A 180 -6.17 -21.67 9.84
N SER A 181 -7.07 -22.64 10.06
CA SER A 181 -7.04 -23.50 11.26
C SER A 181 -5.70 -24.19 11.50
N PRO A 182 -4.96 -24.69 10.47
CA PRO A 182 -3.68 -25.34 10.72
C PRO A 182 -2.61 -24.44 11.33
N ILE A 183 -2.68 -23.12 11.10
CA ILE A 183 -1.75 -22.15 11.72
C ILE A 183 -2.13 -21.95 13.19
N VAL A 184 -3.43 -21.80 13.46
CA VAL A 184 -3.95 -21.59 14.83
C VAL A 184 -3.74 -22.82 15.71
N GLU A 185 -4.05 -24.01 15.20
CA GLU A 185 -3.83 -25.29 15.88
C GLU A 185 -2.34 -25.53 16.18
N ALA A 186 -1.45 -25.00 15.35
CA ALA A 186 -0.01 -25.03 15.55
C ALA A 186 0.52 -23.98 16.56
N GLY A 187 -0.35 -23.16 17.15
CA GLY A 187 0.00 -22.10 18.10
C GLY A 187 0.28 -20.73 17.46
N GLY A 188 0.11 -20.58 16.15
CA GLY A 188 0.20 -19.30 15.47
C GLY A 188 -1.02 -18.41 15.73
N LYS A 189 -0.88 -17.11 15.53
CA LYS A 189 -1.97 -16.13 15.61
C LYS A 189 -2.34 -15.65 14.21
N VAL A 190 -3.63 -15.59 13.92
CA VAL A 190 -4.14 -15.17 12.61
C VAL A 190 -5.27 -14.18 12.78
N GLU A 191 -5.20 -13.05 12.11
CA GLU A 191 -6.18 -11.97 12.23
C GLU A 191 -6.52 -11.31 10.90
N ALA A 192 -7.78 -10.87 10.80
CA ALA A 192 -8.32 -10.24 9.60
C ALA A 192 -8.32 -8.71 9.73
N PHE A 193 -7.70 -8.01 8.78
CA PHE A 193 -7.76 -6.55 8.70
C PHE A 193 -9.14 -6.09 8.18
N HIS A 194 -9.83 -5.29 8.99
CA HIS A 194 -11.20 -4.81 8.77
C HIS A 194 -12.17 -5.91 8.27
N PRO A 195 -12.70 -6.76 9.17
CA PRO A 195 -13.66 -7.78 8.78
C PRO A 195 -14.90 -7.16 8.12
N VAL A 196 -15.46 -7.84 7.11
CA VAL A 196 -16.61 -7.35 6.31
C VAL A 196 -17.95 -7.46 7.07
N ASN A 197 -17.92 -7.93 8.32
CA ASN A 197 -19.10 -8.06 9.17
C ASN A 197 -19.44 -6.73 9.88
N PRO A 198 -20.59 -6.09 9.59
CA PRO A 198 -20.98 -4.82 10.20
C PRO A 198 -21.24 -4.91 11.71
N LEU A 199 -21.41 -6.12 12.26
CA LEU A 199 -21.56 -6.37 13.70
C LEU A 199 -20.21 -6.43 14.44
N ARG A 200 -19.07 -6.45 13.73
CA ARG A 200 -17.74 -6.41 14.34
C ARG A 200 -17.24 -4.98 14.52
N LYS A 201 -16.53 -4.72 15.61
CA LYS A 201 -15.83 -3.45 15.87
C LYS A 201 -14.86 -3.18 14.70
N ARG A 202 -14.82 -1.94 14.19
CA ARG A 202 -13.94 -1.51 13.07
C ARG A 202 -14.28 -2.15 11.72
N TRP A 203 -15.53 -2.02 11.25
CA TRP A 203 -15.90 -2.33 9.86
C TRP A 203 -15.60 -1.14 8.92
N SER A 204 -15.15 -1.42 7.69
CA SER A 204 -15.02 -0.44 6.59
C SER A 204 -14.94 -1.21 5.27
N VAL A 205 -15.57 -0.76 4.19
CA VAL A 205 -15.37 -1.39 2.86
C VAL A 205 -14.23 -0.74 2.06
N HIS A 206 -13.91 0.52 2.37
CA HIS A 206 -12.96 1.33 1.61
C HIS A 206 -11.56 1.31 2.20
N LEU A 207 -11.44 1.19 3.53
CA LEU A 207 -10.15 1.08 4.20
C LEU A 207 -9.70 -0.38 4.17
N ARG A 208 -8.72 -0.65 3.33
CA ARG A 208 -8.15 -1.98 3.08
C ARG A 208 -6.64 -1.90 3.26
N ASN A 209 -6.04 -2.95 3.79
CA ASN A 209 -4.59 -3.00 3.88
C ASN A 209 -4.00 -3.56 2.59
N HIS A 210 -3.33 -2.71 1.82
CA HIS A 210 -2.71 -3.08 0.55
C HIS A 210 -1.22 -3.45 0.67
N ARG A 211 -0.69 -3.62 1.88
CA ARG A 211 0.71 -4.02 2.09
C ARG A 211 0.91 -5.49 1.73
N LYS A 212 2.17 -5.81 1.43
CA LYS A 212 2.72 -7.16 1.30
C LYS A 212 4.03 -7.13 2.04
N LEU A 213 4.07 -7.82 3.17
CA LEU A 213 5.16 -7.74 4.10
C LEU A 213 5.37 -9.10 4.76
N ILE A 214 6.62 -9.56 4.77
CA ILE A 214 7.07 -10.66 5.61
C ILE A 214 8.27 -10.13 6.37
N VAL A 215 8.29 -10.26 7.69
CA VAL A 215 9.48 -9.99 8.50
C VAL A 215 9.82 -11.22 9.34
N VAL A 216 11.09 -11.63 9.27
CA VAL A 216 11.61 -12.83 9.93
C VAL A 216 12.72 -12.45 10.89
N ASP A 217 12.54 -12.80 12.16
CA ASP A 217 13.50 -12.63 13.27
C ASP A 217 14.06 -11.21 13.43
N GLY A 218 13.45 -10.20 12.81
CA GLY A 218 13.98 -8.84 12.75
C GLY A 218 15.23 -8.68 11.88
N LYS A 219 15.55 -9.69 11.06
CA LYS A 219 16.79 -9.77 10.26
C LYS A 219 16.55 -9.62 8.77
N VAL A 220 15.45 -10.21 8.28
CA VAL A 220 15.09 -10.21 6.86
C VAL A 220 13.67 -9.69 6.72
N GLY A 221 13.46 -8.77 5.78
CA GLY A 221 12.16 -8.28 5.37
C GLY A 221 11.92 -8.54 3.88
N LEU A 222 10.72 -8.96 3.52
CA LEU A 222 10.27 -9.03 2.13
C LEU A 222 9.11 -8.06 1.93
N THR A 223 9.18 -7.16 0.94
CA THR A 223 8.10 -6.21 0.65
C THR A 223 8.04 -5.78 -0.80
N GLY A 224 6.89 -5.37 -1.33
CA GLY A 224 6.76 -4.96 -2.73
C GLY A 224 5.32 -5.03 -3.27
N GLY A 225 5.17 -5.34 -4.56
CA GLY A 225 3.87 -5.41 -5.23
C GLY A 225 3.20 -6.79 -5.18
N MET A 226 3.99 -7.85 -5.02
CA MET A 226 3.56 -9.25 -5.18
C MET A 226 2.63 -9.73 -4.07
N ASN A 227 1.43 -10.19 -4.44
CA ASN A 227 0.55 -10.93 -3.52
C ASN A 227 0.87 -12.45 -3.54
N VAL A 228 0.14 -13.23 -2.74
CA VAL A 228 0.27 -14.70 -2.71
C VAL A 228 -0.82 -15.33 -3.58
N GLY A 229 -0.43 -15.85 -4.75
CA GLY A 229 -1.31 -16.57 -5.68
C GLY A 229 -0.57 -17.09 -6.91
N ASP A 230 -1.17 -18.05 -7.61
CA ASP A 230 -0.57 -18.75 -8.76
C ASP A 230 -0.21 -17.81 -9.91
N GLU A 231 -0.90 -16.67 -10.06
CA GLU A 231 -0.57 -15.66 -11.07
C GLU A 231 0.71 -14.87 -10.75
N TYR A 232 1.09 -14.76 -9.48
CA TYR A 232 2.34 -14.11 -9.08
C TYR A 232 3.52 -15.07 -9.16
N THR A 233 3.25 -16.38 -9.25
CA THR A 233 4.28 -17.40 -9.34
C THR A 233 4.38 -17.98 -10.75
N GLY A 234 5.40 -18.79 -10.98
CA GLY A 234 5.55 -19.53 -12.24
C GLY A 234 4.43 -20.54 -12.52
N ILE A 235 3.53 -20.81 -11.57
CA ILE A 235 2.51 -21.86 -11.68
C ILE A 235 1.49 -21.51 -12.77
N ALA A 236 0.89 -20.31 -12.74
CA ALA A 236 -0.08 -19.93 -13.77
C ALA A 236 0.55 -19.92 -15.17
N LYS A 237 1.78 -19.39 -15.28
CA LYS A 237 2.55 -19.37 -16.53
C LYS A 237 2.80 -20.78 -17.08
N ARG A 238 3.23 -21.73 -16.24
CA ARG A 238 3.44 -23.14 -16.64
C ARG A 238 2.16 -23.83 -17.08
N ARG A 239 1.01 -23.44 -16.52
CA ARG A 239 -0.32 -23.92 -16.93
C ARG A 239 -0.87 -23.22 -18.19
N GLY A 240 -0.12 -22.29 -18.79
CA GLY A 240 -0.57 -21.50 -19.93
C GLY A 240 -1.64 -20.45 -19.58
N GLY A 241 -1.83 -20.16 -18.29
CA GLY A 241 -2.78 -19.17 -17.80
C GLY A 241 -2.19 -17.75 -17.76
N PRO A 242 -3.05 -16.73 -17.52
CA PRO A 242 -2.58 -15.37 -17.30
C PRO A 242 -1.74 -15.31 -16.02
N TYR A 243 -0.63 -14.58 -16.09
CA TYR A 243 0.30 -14.39 -14.98
C TYR A 243 0.74 -12.92 -14.91
N PHE A 244 1.27 -12.54 -13.76
CA PHE A 244 1.61 -11.16 -13.41
C PHE A 244 3.13 -11.01 -13.37
N ARG A 245 3.68 -9.98 -14.00
CA ARG A 245 5.07 -9.56 -13.82
C ARG A 245 5.10 -8.49 -12.76
N ASP A 246 5.70 -8.78 -11.62
CA ASP A 246 5.74 -7.87 -10.48
C ASP A 246 7.14 -7.86 -9.84
N LEU A 247 7.35 -7.01 -8.83
CA LEU A 247 8.61 -6.86 -8.13
C LEU A 247 8.39 -6.91 -6.62
N GLN A 248 9.23 -7.69 -5.95
CA GLN A 248 9.38 -7.76 -4.51
C GLN A 248 10.84 -7.47 -4.15
N LEU A 249 11.06 -6.91 -2.97
CA LEU A 249 12.36 -6.62 -2.40
C LEU A 249 12.62 -7.60 -1.29
N LEU A 250 13.82 -8.17 -1.26
CA LEU A 250 14.41 -8.75 -0.06
C LEU A 250 15.34 -7.71 0.55
N VAL A 251 15.14 -7.41 1.84
CA VAL A 251 15.85 -6.40 2.59
C VAL A 251 16.49 -7.04 3.81
N GLU A 252 17.79 -6.81 3.97
CA GLU A 252 18.56 -7.17 5.16
C GLU A 252 19.30 -5.93 5.67
N GLY A 253 19.39 -5.78 6.99
CA GLY A 253 20.05 -4.63 7.62
C GLY A 253 19.12 -3.79 8.50
N PRO A 254 19.55 -2.58 8.91
CA PRO A 254 18.82 -1.76 9.88
C PRO A 254 17.40 -1.34 9.45
N ALA A 255 17.07 -1.34 8.16
CA ALA A 255 15.74 -1.01 7.66
C ALA A 255 14.68 -2.06 8.02
N VAL A 256 15.08 -3.29 8.37
CA VAL A 256 14.13 -4.35 8.76
C VAL A 256 13.43 -4.02 10.08
N ALA A 257 14.08 -3.28 10.99
CA ALA A 257 13.43 -2.82 12.22
C ALA A 257 12.23 -1.91 11.93
N ASP A 258 12.31 -1.07 10.90
CA ASP A 258 11.22 -0.17 10.50
C ASP A 258 10.06 -0.96 9.89
N LEU A 259 10.36 -2.01 9.12
CA LEU A 259 9.35 -2.95 8.62
C LEU A 259 8.66 -3.73 9.77
N CYS A 260 9.40 -4.11 10.81
CA CYS A 260 8.82 -4.74 12.00
C CYS A 260 7.89 -3.78 12.76
N GLU A 261 8.27 -2.51 12.89
CA GLU A 261 7.44 -1.49 13.54
C GLU A 261 6.13 -1.26 12.76
N ILE A 262 6.20 -1.17 11.42
CA ILE A 262 5.04 -1.12 10.54
C ILE A 262 4.09 -2.30 10.80
N PHE A 263 4.60 -3.53 10.81
CA PHE A 263 3.76 -4.70 11.10
C PHE A 263 3.15 -4.62 12.50
N ALA A 264 3.92 -4.20 13.50
CA ALA A 264 3.45 -4.06 14.87
C ALA A 264 2.31 -3.03 14.99
N GLU A 265 2.40 -1.90 14.28
CA GLU A 265 1.35 -0.89 14.23
C GLU A 265 0.05 -1.47 13.64
N ASP A 266 0.14 -2.14 12.49
CA ASP A 266 -1.00 -2.74 11.80
C ASP A 266 -1.63 -3.89 12.61
N TRP A 267 -0.80 -4.76 13.20
CA TRP A 267 -1.24 -5.80 14.13
C TRP A 267 -1.98 -5.19 15.32
N SER A 268 -1.40 -4.15 15.92
CA SER A 268 -1.98 -3.49 17.08
C SER A 268 -3.26 -2.73 16.75
N PHE A 269 -3.40 -2.25 15.52
CA PHE A 269 -4.63 -1.69 15.00
C PHE A 269 -5.71 -2.75 14.79
N ALA A 270 -5.35 -3.94 14.30
CA ALA A 270 -6.30 -5.04 14.10
C ALA A 270 -6.78 -5.65 15.42
N THR A 271 -5.87 -5.87 16.37
CA THR A 271 -6.10 -6.74 17.54
C THR A 271 -6.25 -6.03 18.88
N ASP A 272 -5.88 -4.74 18.96
CA ASP A 272 -5.63 -4.04 20.22
C ASP A 272 -4.45 -4.59 21.06
N GLU A 273 -3.76 -5.66 20.63
CA GLU A 273 -2.53 -6.19 21.24
C GLU A 273 -1.32 -5.31 20.87
N ALA A 274 -0.55 -4.85 21.84
CA ALA A 274 0.73 -4.19 21.56
C ALA A 274 1.84 -5.24 21.45
N LEU A 275 2.63 -5.19 20.38
CA LEU A 275 3.89 -5.93 20.31
C LEU A 275 4.92 -5.09 21.07
N LEU A 276 5.25 -5.52 22.30
CA LEU A 276 5.89 -4.67 23.30
C LEU A 276 7.41 -4.54 23.12
N ASP A 277 8.04 -5.44 22.36
CA ASP A 277 9.50 -5.47 22.25
C ASP A 277 9.96 -4.89 20.89
N PRO A 278 10.58 -3.69 20.89
CA PRO A 278 11.14 -3.14 19.67
C PRO A 278 12.27 -4.04 19.17
N VAL A 279 12.22 -4.36 17.89
CA VAL A 279 13.31 -5.09 17.21
C VAL A 279 14.53 -4.17 17.14
N GLU A 280 15.60 -4.55 17.83
CA GLU A 280 16.85 -3.81 17.73
C GLU A 280 17.39 -3.89 16.29
N PRO A 281 17.74 -2.75 15.67
CA PRO A 281 18.29 -2.75 14.32
C PRO A 281 19.55 -3.60 14.26
N SER A 282 19.64 -4.48 13.26
CA SER A 282 20.86 -5.25 13.02
C SER A 282 22.05 -4.33 12.75
N THR A 283 23.25 -4.72 13.19
CA THR A 283 24.48 -4.02 12.83
C THR A 283 24.79 -4.27 11.36
N ALA A 284 25.21 -3.24 10.64
CA ALA A 284 25.45 -3.33 9.20
C ALA A 284 26.53 -4.39 8.89
N ALA A 285 26.18 -5.42 8.13
CA ALA A 285 27.10 -6.49 7.71
C ALA A 285 28.04 -6.06 6.57
N GLY A 286 28.44 -4.79 6.52
CA GLY A 286 29.25 -4.22 5.42
C GLY A 286 28.46 -3.89 4.14
N TYR A 287 27.12 -3.94 4.19
CA TYR A 287 26.28 -3.54 3.07
C TYR A 287 26.28 -2.03 2.83
N THR A 288 25.85 -1.59 1.65
CA THR A 288 26.03 -0.19 1.21
C THR A 288 24.72 0.53 0.87
N ALA A 289 23.58 -0.15 0.79
CA ALA A 289 22.33 0.49 0.39
C ALA A 289 21.76 1.36 1.51
N ASN A 290 21.32 2.56 1.12
CA ASN A 290 20.53 3.45 1.96
C ASN A 290 19.05 3.23 1.65
N VAL A 291 18.25 2.98 2.68
CA VAL A 291 16.84 2.63 2.55
C VAL A 291 16.03 3.56 3.44
N ALA A 292 14.98 4.16 2.89
CA ALA A 292 13.92 4.78 3.67
C ALA A 292 12.65 3.96 3.47
N VAL A 293 12.08 3.48 4.57
CA VAL A 293 10.81 2.76 4.54
C VAL A 293 9.69 3.79 4.61
N THR A 294 8.78 3.76 3.65
CA THR A 294 7.81 4.84 3.44
C THR A 294 6.38 4.29 3.45
N PRO A 295 5.82 3.98 4.64
CA PRO A 295 4.43 3.59 4.73
C PRO A 295 3.52 4.75 4.32
N SER A 296 2.41 4.44 3.68
CA SER A 296 1.30 5.35 3.44
C SER A 296 0.00 4.81 4.03
N GLY A 297 -0.84 5.70 4.54
CA GLY A 297 -2.11 5.35 5.18
C GLY A 297 -2.98 6.58 5.45
N PRO A 298 -4.29 6.38 5.72
CA PRO A 298 -5.26 7.47 5.94
C PRO A 298 -5.03 8.24 7.24
N ASP A 299 -4.08 7.79 8.05
CA ASP A 299 -3.63 8.42 9.29
C ASP A 299 -2.64 9.57 9.07
N GLN A 300 -2.06 9.63 7.88
CA GLN A 300 -1.18 10.71 7.46
C GLN A 300 -2.00 11.91 6.99
N GLU A 301 -1.63 13.12 7.43
CA GLU A 301 -2.23 14.35 6.89
C GLU A 301 -1.84 14.56 5.41
N VAL A 302 -0.68 14.06 5.02
CA VAL A 302 -0.17 14.10 3.66
C VAL A 302 0.33 12.72 3.25
N ASN A 303 -0.14 12.22 2.12
CA ASN A 303 0.24 10.90 1.63
C ASN A 303 1.73 10.87 1.26
N ALA A 304 2.52 10.05 1.99
CA ALA A 304 3.97 9.99 1.82
C ALA A 304 4.37 9.55 0.41
N SER A 305 3.69 8.53 -0.14
CA SER A 305 3.96 7.99 -1.47
C SER A 305 3.78 9.06 -2.54
N ALA A 306 2.67 9.80 -2.52
CA ALA A 306 2.36 10.84 -3.50
C ALA A 306 3.46 11.92 -3.55
N LEU A 307 3.88 12.44 -2.38
CA LEU A 307 4.92 13.46 -2.32
C LEU A 307 6.32 12.95 -2.68
N LEU A 308 6.62 11.68 -2.39
CA LEU A 308 7.90 11.09 -2.78
C LEU A 308 7.98 10.88 -4.30
N TYR A 309 6.89 10.44 -4.94
CA TYR A 309 6.79 10.43 -6.40
C TYR A 309 7.00 11.84 -6.97
N PHE A 310 6.24 12.82 -6.50
CA PHE A 310 6.31 14.20 -6.96
C PHE A 310 7.71 14.81 -6.77
N GLY A 311 8.25 14.78 -5.54
CA GLY A 311 9.56 15.35 -5.22
C GLY A 311 10.67 14.68 -6.00
N GLY A 312 10.54 13.36 -6.21
CA GLY A 312 11.45 12.58 -7.01
C GLY A 312 11.49 12.96 -8.48
N ILE A 313 10.32 13.09 -9.11
CA ILE A 313 10.19 13.54 -10.50
C ILE A 313 10.75 14.95 -10.66
N CYS A 314 10.44 15.85 -9.72
CA CYS A 314 10.97 17.21 -9.71
C CYS A 314 12.50 17.25 -9.62
N ALA A 315 13.11 16.35 -8.84
CA ALA A 315 14.55 16.26 -8.62
C ALA A 315 15.33 15.61 -9.77
N ALA A 316 14.67 14.94 -10.71
CA ALA A 316 15.31 14.22 -11.81
C ALA A 316 16.12 15.15 -12.72
N LYS A 317 17.35 14.74 -13.07
CA LYS A 317 18.27 15.51 -13.92
C LYS A 317 18.47 14.91 -15.32
N GLU A 318 18.42 13.58 -15.44
CA GLU A 318 18.81 12.85 -16.65
C GLU A 318 17.67 11.96 -17.17
N ARG A 319 17.06 11.14 -16.31
CA ARG A 319 16.04 10.17 -16.72
C ARG A 319 15.08 9.78 -15.60
N ILE A 320 13.86 9.41 -15.99
CA ILE A 320 12.84 8.83 -15.14
C ILE A 320 12.28 7.60 -15.83
N PHE A 321 12.48 6.42 -15.25
CA PHE A 321 11.87 5.18 -15.71
C PHE A 321 10.82 4.74 -14.71
N LEU A 322 9.56 4.84 -15.12
CA LEU A 322 8.40 4.62 -14.28
C LEU A 322 7.64 3.38 -14.74
N THR A 323 7.18 2.58 -13.80
CA THR A 323 6.33 1.41 -14.05
C THR A 323 5.15 1.43 -13.09
N SER A 324 3.94 1.30 -13.62
CA SER A 324 2.72 1.18 -12.82
C SER A 324 1.68 0.35 -13.57
N PRO A 325 0.96 -0.60 -12.92
CA PRO A 325 -0.17 -1.29 -13.55
C PRO A 325 -1.32 -0.34 -13.86
N TYR A 326 -1.52 0.64 -12.98
CA TYR A 326 -2.60 1.62 -13.05
C TYR A 326 -1.97 3.00 -13.07
N PHE A 327 -2.11 3.69 -14.19
CA PHE A 327 -1.53 5.01 -14.39
C PHE A 327 -2.66 6.03 -14.48
N ILE A 328 -3.03 6.59 -13.33
CA ILE A 328 -4.05 7.64 -13.18
C ILE A 328 -3.46 8.70 -12.25
N PRO A 329 -2.42 9.43 -12.70
CA PRO A 329 -1.71 10.41 -11.87
C PRO A 329 -2.67 11.48 -11.36
N ASP A 330 -2.36 12.02 -10.18
CA ASP A 330 -2.93 13.29 -9.75
C ASP A 330 -2.29 14.46 -10.54
N GLU A 331 -2.96 15.60 -10.55
CA GLU A 331 -2.54 16.77 -11.33
C GLU A 331 -1.09 17.21 -11.01
N PRO A 332 -0.64 17.27 -9.72
CA PRO A 332 0.76 17.58 -9.42
C PRO A 332 1.76 16.61 -10.05
N THR A 333 1.49 15.29 -10.00
CA THR A 333 2.40 14.29 -10.57
C THR A 333 2.41 14.36 -12.09
N LEU A 334 1.24 14.53 -12.72
CA LEU A 334 1.13 14.71 -14.17
C LEU A 334 1.95 15.91 -14.65
N ARG A 335 1.78 17.07 -13.99
CA ARG A 335 2.52 18.30 -14.32
C ARG A 335 4.01 18.16 -14.07
N ALA A 336 4.41 17.45 -13.02
CA ALA A 336 5.82 17.17 -12.76
C ALA A 336 6.46 16.33 -13.87
N LEU A 337 5.77 15.30 -14.39
CA LEU A 337 6.25 14.48 -15.51
C LEU A 337 6.40 15.29 -16.79
N ILE A 338 5.40 16.12 -17.12
CA ILE A 338 5.45 17.04 -18.26
C ILE A 338 6.63 18.01 -18.13
N CYS A 339 6.76 18.64 -16.97
CA CYS A 339 7.86 19.57 -16.67
C CYS A 339 9.22 18.89 -16.81
N ALA A 340 9.39 17.69 -16.24
CA ALA A 340 10.63 16.92 -16.36
C ALA A 340 10.99 16.67 -17.83
N SER A 341 10.03 16.20 -18.63
CA SER A 341 10.24 15.96 -20.07
C SER A 341 10.63 17.23 -20.83
N LEU A 342 9.94 18.35 -20.58
CA LEU A 342 10.23 19.64 -21.22
C LEU A 342 11.59 20.24 -20.79
N ARG A 343 12.10 19.89 -19.60
CA ARG A 343 13.47 20.23 -19.17
C ARG A 343 14.55 19.39 -19.87
N GLY A 344 14.19 18.40 -20.69
CA GLY A 344 15.11 17.51 -21.37
C GLY A 344 15.43 16.20 -20.63
N VAL A 345 14.69 15.88 -19.56
CA VAL A 345 14.83 14.60 -18.85
C VAL A 345 14.20 13.47 -19.70
N ASP A 346 14.89 12.34 -19.84
CA ASP A 346 14.33 11.17 -20.52
C ASP A 346 13.26 10.48 -19.67
N VAL A 347 11.99 10.81 -19.91
CA VAL A 347 10.86 10.22 -19.20
C VAL A 347 10.29 9.04 -19.98
N ARG A 348 10.34 7.85 -19.39
CA ARG A 348 9.75 6.62 -19.93
C ARG A 348 8.79 6.00 -18.94
N ILE A 349 7.60 5.67 -19.41
CA ILE A 349 6.54 5.04 -18.62
C ILE A 349 6.24 3.68 -19.23
N LEU A 350 6.36 2.63 -18.43
CA LEU A 350 6.01 1.26 -18.78
C LEU A 350 4.70 0.86 -18.08
N ILE A 351 3.72 0.43 -18.88
CA ILE A 351 2.39 0.03 -18.41
C ILE A 351 1.99 -1.31 -19.04
N PRO A 352 1.05 -2.06 -18.44
CA PRO A 352 0.57 -3.29 -19.05
C PRO A 352 -0.18 -3.02 -20.36
N GLN A 353 0.06 -3.86 -21.38
CA GLN A 353 -0.80 -3.87 -22.57
C GLN A 353 -2.20 -4.36 -22.23
N ARG A 354 -2.29 -5.38 -21.37
CA ARG A 354 -3.53 -5.98 -20.89
C ARG A 354 -3.69 -5.68 -19.40
N CYS A 355 -4.70 -4.87 -19.08
CA CYS A 355 -5.05 -4.54 -17.70
C CYS A 355 -6.10 -5.54 -17.20
N ASP A 356 -5.90 -6.07 -15.99
CA ASP A 356 -6.86 -6.90 -15.26
C ASP A 356 -8.14 -6.14 -14.88
N VAL A 357 -8.06 -4.80 -14.81
CA VAL A 357 -9.21 -3.90 -14.68
C VAL A 357 -9.34 -3.03 -15.94
N PRO A 358 -10.09 -3.47 -16.97
CA PRO A 358 -10.15 -2.79 -18.27
C PRO A 358 -10.56 -1.32 -18.21
N LEU A 359 -11.47 -0.96 -17.29
CA LEU A 359 -11.93 0.41 -17.07
C LEU A 359 -10.80 1.32 -16.56
N VAL A 360 -9.96 0.82 -15.64
CA VAL A 360 -8.80 1.55 -15.13
C VAL A 360 -7.76 1.73 -16.24
N GLY A 361 -7.54 0.69 -17.06
CA GLY A 361 -6.69 0.80 -18.24
C GLY A 361 -7.22 1.81 -19.27
N ALA A 362 -8.55 1.93 -19.44
CA ALA A 362 -9.16 2.93 -20.30
C ALA A 362 -9.03 4.35 -19.74
N ALA A 363 -9.22 4.52 -18.43
CA ALA A 363 -9.02 5.80 -17.76
C ALA A 363 -7.57 6.28 -17.88
N GLY A 364 -6.57 5.40 -17.73
CA GLY A 364 -5.18 5.80 -17.89
C GLY A 364 -4.83 6.33 -19.28
N ARG A 365 -5.49 5.83 -20.34
CA ARG A 365 -5.28 6.30 -21.71
C ARG A 365 -5.65 7.77 -21.94
N SER A 366 -6.51 8.37 -21.10
CA SER A 366 -6.89 9.78 -21.26
C SER A 366 -5.70 10.74 -21.06
N TYR A 367 -4.67 10.32 -20.31
CA TYR A 367 -3.48 11.14 -20.03
C TYR A 367 -2.40 11.03 -21.11
N PHE A 368 -2.49 10.06 -22.03
CA PHE A 368 -1.38 9.74 -22.93
C PHE A 368 -1.14 10.84 -23.96
N ALA A 369 -2.20 11.45 -24.50
CA ALA A 369 -2.07 12.48 -25.53
C ALA A 369 -1.23 13.67 -25.02
N GLU A 370 -1.51 14.14 -23.81
CA GLU A 370 -0.79 15.26 -23.19
C GLU A 370 0.68 14.90 -22.88
N LEU A 371 0.93 13.71 -22.33
CA LEU A 371 2.27 13.22 -22.03
C LEU A 371 3.12 13.03 -23.29
N LEU A 372 2.56 12.40 -24.33
CA LEU A 372 3.23 12.19 -25.60
C LEU A 372 3.55 13.52 -26.29
N ALA A 373 2.64 14.50 -26.22
CA ALA A 373 2.89 15.84 -26.75
C ALA A 373 4.05 16.56 -26.02
N ALA A 374 4.26 16.28 -24.74
CA ALA A 374 5.39 16.80 -23.96
C ALA A 374 6.71 16.03 -24.17
N GLY A 375 6.73 14.97 -24.97
CA GLY A 375 7.92 14.16 -25.26
C GLY A 375 8.11 12.93 -24.36
N VAL A 376 7.17 12.65 -23.45
CA VAL A 376 7.21 11.45 -22.61
C VAL A 376 7.00 10.21 -23.47
N ARG A 377 7.79 9.16 -23.25
CA ARG A 377 7.67 7.90 -23.99
C ARG A 377 6.89 6.88 -23.20
N ILE A 378 5.83 6.34 -23.79
CA ILE A 378 4.96 5.34 -23.16
C ILE A 378 5.15 4.00 -23.86
N PHE A 379 5.42 2.96 -23.08
CA PHE A 379 5.67 1.59 -23.55
C PHE A 379 4.63 0.64 -22.96
N HIS A 380 4.12 -0.26 -23.80
CA HIS A 380 3.25 -1.34 -23.36
C HIS A 380 4.06 -2.62 -23.13
N TYR A 381 4.00 -3.15 -21.92
CA TYR A 381 4.51 -4.47 -21.60
C TYR A 381 3.54 -5.55 -22.07
N GLN A 382 4.03 -6.43 -22.95
CA GLN A 382 3.22 -7.43 -23.65
C GLN A 382 3.22 -8.83 -23.01
N PRO A 383 4.36 -9.35 -22.47
CA PRO A 383 4.44 -10.76 -22.08
C PRO A 383 3.47 -11.22 -21.00
N ALA A 384 3.09 -10.33 -20.08
CA ALA A 384 2.28 -10.62 -18.90
C ALA A 384 1.48 -9.39 -18.47
N MET A 385 0.62 -9.54 -17.47
CA MET A 385 0.06 -8.38 -16.77
C MET A 385 1.18 -7.74 -15.94
N LEU A 386 1.62 -6.53 -16.29
CA LEU A 386 2.63 -5.81 -15.53
C LEU A 386 2.02 -5.20 -14.27
N HIS A 387 2.39 -5.72 -13.11
CA HIS A 387 1.89 -5.33 -11.80
C HIS A 387 2.94 -4.62 -10.93
N SER A 388 4.19 -4.47 -11.38
CA SER A 388 5.22 -3.71 -10.66
C SER A 388 4.85 -2.24 -10.45
N LYS A 389 5.17 -1.69 -9.26
CA LYS A 389 5.08 -0.26 -8.97
C LYS A 389 6.46 0.27 -8.63
N THR A 390 7.14 0.81 -9.63
CA THR A 390 8.54 1.21 -9.51
C THR A 390 8.81 2.53 -10.19
N MET A 391 9.76 3.29 -9.67
CA MET A 391 10.31 4.46 -10.34
C MET A 391 11.81 4.50 -10.09
N ALA A 392 12.60 4.47 -11.15
CA ALA A 392 14.04 4.70 -11.10
C ALA A 392 14.32 6.10 -11.65
N VAL A 393 15.09 6.89 -10.90
CA VAL A 393 15.44 8.25 -11.31
C VAL A 393 16.95 8.38 -11.38
N ASP A 394 17.40 8.84 -12.55
CA ASP A 394 18.80 8.96 -12.92
C ASP A 394 19.55 7.63 -12.71
N SER A 395 20.69 7.68 -12.02
CA SER A 395 21.42 6.51 -11.49
C SER A 395 21.59 6.62 -9.98
N ARG A 396 20.64 7.28 -9.29
CA ARG A 396 20.86 7.80 -7.94
C ARG A 396 19.93 7.23 -6.89
N TRP A 397 18.67 6.95 -7.24
CA TRP A 397 17.71 6.40 -6.30
C TRP A 397 16.53 5.73 -7.04
N SER A 398 15.75 4.95 -6.29
CA SER A 398 14.59 4.26 -6.82
C SER A 398 13.50 4.13 -5.77
N PHE A 399 12.25 4.11 -6.22
CA PHE A 399 11.07 3.76 -5.45
C PHE A 399 10.59 2.39 -5.91
N VAL A 400 10.32 1.50 -4.95
CA VAL A 400 9.72 0.19 -5.19
C VAL A 400 8.74 -0.06 -4.05
N GLY A 401 7.52 -0.47 -4.35
CA GLY A 401 6.54 -0.73 -3.30
C GLY A 401 5.20 -1.24 -3.84
N SER A 402 4.15 -1.05 -3.04
CA SER A 402 2.78 -1.48 -3.34
C SER A 402 1.88 -0.36 -3.87
N ALA A 403 2.27 0.90 -3.69
CA ALA A 403 1.47 2.06 -4.09
C ALA A 403 1.48 2.24 -5.61
N ASN A 404 0.30 2.16 -6.24
CA ASN A 404 0.15 2.46 -7.66
C ASN A 404 0.26 3.97 -7.88
N LEU A 405 0.54 4.35 -9.11
CA LEU A 405 0.46 5.75 -9.53
C LEU A 405 -0.99 6.10 -9.87
N ASP A 406 -1.85 6.04 -8.86
CA ASP A 406 -3.28 6.36 -8.96
C ASP A 406 -3.80 7.18 -7.77
N MET A 407 -4.90 7.90 -8.00
CA MET A 407 -5.56 8.69 -6.96
C MET A 407 -5.99 7.87 -5.74
N ARG A 408 -6.19 6.55 -5.87
CA ARG A 408 -6.57 5.69 -4.75
C ARG A 408 -5.40 5.46 -3.80
N SER A 409 -4.20 5.32 -4.34
CA SER A 409 -2.96 5.13 -3.58
C SER A 409 -2.42 6.44 -3.01
N PHE A 410 -2.78 7.58 -3.62
CA PHE A 410 -2.33 8.93 -3.24
C PHE A 410 -3.27 9.66 -2.26
N ARG A 411 -4.34 9.02 -1.78
CA ARG A 411 -5.35 9.62 -0.90
C ARG A 411 -5.47 8.93 0.45
#